data_AF-A0A1C5K0Z7-F1
#
_entry.id   AF-A0A1C5K0Z7-F1
#
_cell.length_a   1.000
_cell.length_b   1.000
_cell.length_c   1.000
_cell.angle_alpha   90.00
_cell.angle_beta   90.00
_cell.angle_gamma   90.00
#
_symmetry.space_group_name_H-M   'P 1'
#
loop_
_entity.id
_entity.type
_entity.pdbx_description
1 polymer ?
#
loop_
_entity_poly.entity_id
_entity_poly.type
_entity_poly.pdbx_seq_one_letter_code
_entity_poly.pdbx_strand_id
1 'polypeptide(L)'
;MSYQLSAVVADIELLREQTADLDHAVLAALRQDFALLPVTPQLVQELTGRPPDFATDGPCAERPFELVLSPPLAELLARWSTGGPVAYLEAEFTGGLGHQSAVVWLGGDVSWGPRYDNALDRPRAEWPINTALTRLGVEPGAWIDPFAELGLHLERDTDGWLAHGRRGLSADYWDELADEWELRQSGPHQQPLGPGPVGDWGNA
;
A
#
# COMPACT_ATOMS: atom_id res chain seq x y z
N MET A 1 8.09 9.80 14.48
CA MET A 1 8.56 9.22 13.21
C MET A 1 7.49 9.50 12.18
N SER A 2 7.84 9.99 11.00
CA SER A 2 6.90 10.33 9.93
C SER A 2 6.78 9.17 8.93
N TYR A 3 5.57 8.94 8.41
CA TYR A 3 5.31 8.10 7.23
C TYR A 3 4.72 8.99 6.15
N GLN A 4 5.19 8.90 4.90
CA GLN A 4 4.66 9.69 3.79
C GLN A 4 4.63 8.89 2.48
N LEU A 5 3.45 8.58 1.97
CA LEU A 5 3.28 7.82 0.74
C LEU A 5 2.48 8.64 -0.28
N SER A 6 2.93 8.63 -1.53
CA SER A 6 2.15 8.99 -2.71
C SER A 6 2.46 7.96 -3.79
N ALA A 7 1.47 7.15 -4.16
CA ALA A 7 1.71 6.00 -5.03
C ALA A 7 0.47 5.53 -5.79
N VAL A 8 0.72 4.92 -6.95
CA VAL A 8 -0.25 4.10 -7.67
C VAL A 8 -0.02 2.63 -7.31
N VAL A 9 -1.10 1.91 -7.02
CA VAL A 9 -1.06 0.46 -6.74
C VAL A 9 -2.01 -0.26 -7.70
N ALA A 10 -1.49 -1.30 -8.35
CA ALA A 10 -2.24 -2.18 -9.24
C ALA A 10 -1.47 -3.50 -9.45
N ASP A 11 -2.03 -4.39 -10.26
CA ASP A 11 -1.36 -5.62 -10.69
C ASP A 11 0.03 -5.33 -11.30
N ILE A 12 1.02 -6.15 -10.96
CA ILE A 12 2.42 -5.92 -11.37
C ILE A 12 2.60 -5.98 -12.88
N GLU A 13 1.89 -6.86 -13.58
CA GLU A 13 2.00 -6.99 -15.03
C GLU A 13 1.34 -5.79 -15.72
N LEU A 14 0.20 -5.33 -15.19
CA LEU A 14 -0.43 -4.09 -15.67
C LEU A 14 0.52 -2.90 -15.54
N LEU A 15 1.12 -2.69 -14.36
CA LEU A 15 2.03 -1.56 -14.16
C LEU A 15 3.29 -1.71 -15.02
N ARG A 16 3.85 -2.92 -15.14
CA ARG A 16 5.02 -3.18 -15.99
C ARG A 16 4.75 -2.83 -17.45
N GLU A 17 3.59 -3.20 -17.99
CA GLU A 17 3.20 -2.87 -19.36
C GLU A 17 3.03 -1.34 -19.54
N GLN A 18 2.28 -0.70 -18.63
CA GLN A 18 1.94 0.72 -18.77
C GLN A 18 3.12 1.65 -18.52
N THR A 19 4.18 1.18 -17.85
CA THR A 19 5.34 2.00 -17.50
C THR A 19 6.64 1.58 -18.19
N ALA A 20 6.59 0.65 -19.16
CA ALA A 20 7.79 0.12 -19.82
C ALA A 20 8.62 1.20 -20.54
N ASP A 21 7.94 2.20 -21.12
CA ASP A 21 8.56 3.27 -21.91
C ASP A 21 8.80 4.57 -21.10
N LEU A 22 8.66 4.51 -19.76
CA LEU A 22 8.83 5.68 -18.89
C LEU A 22 10.20 5.67 -18.22
N ASP A 23 10.94 6.75 -18.37
CA ASP A 23 12.29 6.94 -17.82
C ASP A 23 12.27 7.08 -16.30
N HIS A 24 11.20 7.63 -15.72
CA HIS A 24 11.10 7.89 -14.27
C HIS A 24 10.19 6.90 -13.53
N ALA A 25 9.67 5.87 -14.22
CA ALA A 25 8.89 4.84 -13.57
C ALA A 25 9.80 3.85 -12.83
N VAL A 26 9.46 3.62 -11.57
CA VAL A 26 10.12 2.61 -10.73
C VAL A 26 9.03 1.77 -10.10
N LEU A 27 9.05 0.47 -10.35
CA LEU A 27 8.11 -0.46 -9.75
C LEU A 27 8.73 -1.12 -8.53
N ALA A 28 8.05 -1.04 -7.40
CA ALA A 28 8.34 -1.86 -6.24
C ALA A 28 7.32 -3.00 -6.21
N ALA A 29 7.80 -4.24 -6.37
CA ALA A 29 6.96 -5.41 -6.21
C ALA A 29 6.37 -5.43 -4.79
N LEU A 30 5.10 -5.81 -4.67
CA LEU A 30 4.40 -6.08 -3.44
C LEU A 30 4.01 -7.56 -3.38
N ARG A 31 3.36 -7.98 -2.30
CA ARG A 31 2.78 -9.34 -2.20
C ARG A 31 1.54 -9.47 -3.10
N GLN A 32 1.09 -10.71 -3.31
CA GLN A 32 -0.12 -11.05 -4.09
C GLN A 32 -0.09 -10.52 -5.54
N ASP A 33 1.08 -10.52 -6.18
CA ASP A 33 1.28 -10.06 -7.57
C ASP A 33 0.89 -8.60 -7.83
N PHE A 34 0.83 -7.77 -6.78
CA PHE A 34 0.69 -6.32 -6.93
C PHE A 34 2.05 -5.63 -7.05
N ALA A 35 2.04 -4.41 -7.56
CA ALA A 35 3.17 -3.51 -7.46
C ALA A 35 2.74 -2.10 -7.04
N LEU A 36 3.71 -1.39 -6.47
CA LEU A 36 3.63 0.00 -6.11
C LEU A 36 4.50 0.81 -7.06
N LEU A 37 3.89 1.81 -7.71
CA LEU A 37 4.56 2.83 -8.49
C LEU A 37 4.59 4.13 -7.68
N PRO A 38 5.75 4.53 -7.11
CA PRO A 38 5.87 5.78 -6.36
C PRO A 38 5.60 6.97 -7.29
N VAL A 39 4.69 7.84 -6.90
CA VAL A 39 4.34 9.02 -7.71
C VAL A 39 5.26 10.17 -7.33
N THR A 40 6.26 10.39 -8.19
CA THR A 40 7.24 11.47 -8.02
C THR A 40 6.88 12.67 -8.90
N PRO A 41 7.38 13.88 -8.56
CA PRO A 41 7.25 15.05 -9.43
C PRO A 41 7.68 14.80 -10.87
N GLN A 42 8.78 14.08 -11.06
CA GLN A 42 9.34 13.76 -12.37
C GLN A 42 8.43 12.81 -13.15
N LEU A 43 7.90 11.78 -12.47
CA LEU A 43 6.94 10.86 -13.08
C LEU A 43 5.66 11.59 -13.48
N VAL A 44 5.12 12.47 -12.64
CA VAL A 44 3.93 13.28 -13.00
C VAL A 44 4.20 14.13 -14.24
N GLN A 45 5.36 14.76 -14.31
CA GLN A 45 5.76 15.56 -15.46
C GLN A 45 5.90 14.73 -16.73
N GLU A 46 6.46 13.53 -16.63
CA GLU A 46 6.58 12.61 -17.75
C GLU A 46 5.20 12.12 -18.23
N LEU A 47 4.33 11.73 -17.31
CA LEU A 47 3.00 11.20 -17.60
C LEU A 47 2.04 12.24 -18.18
N THR A 48 2.15 13.50 -17.74
CA THR A 48 1.18 14.55 -18.07
C THR A 48 1.74 15.64 -18.97
N GLY A 49 3.06 15.69 -19.18
CA GLY A 49 3.75 16.78 -19.86
C GLY A 49 3.76 18.10 -19.08
N ARG A 50 3.36 18.11 -17.80
CA ARG A 50 3.23 19.31 -16.97
C ARG A 50 3.83 19.09 -15.58
N PRO A 51 4.44 20.11 -14.96
CA PRO A 51 4.90 19.98 -13.59
C PRO A 51 3.72 19.63 -12.65
N PRO A 52 3.97 18.86 -11.58
CA PRO A 52 2.94 18.57 -10.59
C PRO A 52 2.44 19.87 -9.92
N ASP A 53 1.18 19.83 -9.50
CA ASP A 53 0.56 20.87 -8.70
C ASP A 53 0.23 20.31 -7.32
N PHE A 54 0.42 21.10 -6.27
CA PHE A 54 0.27 20.67 -4.88
C PHE A 54 -0.70 21.58 -4.14
N ALA A 55 -1.56 20.99 -3.30
CA ALA A 55 -2.52 21.75 -2.51
C ALA A 55 -1.81 22.68 -1.51
N THR A 56 -2.17 23.96 -1.50
CA THR A 56 -1.53 24.97 -0.63
C THR A 56 -1.97 24.91 0.84
N ASP A 57 -3.18 24.42 1.10
CA ASP A 57 -3.81 24.45 2.44
C ASP A 57 -3.77 23.09 3.15
N GLY A 58 -2.97 22.15 2.65
CA GLY A 58 -3.00 20.74 3.05
C GLY A 58 -4.26 20.01 2.57
N PRO A 59 -4.27 18.66 2.63
CA PRO A 59 -5.38 17.86 2.16
C PRO A 59 -6.57 17.88 3.13
N CYS A 60 -7.78 17.87 2.58
CA CYS A 60 -9.06 17.89 3.29
C CYS A 60 -10.12 17.09 2.53
N ALA A 61 -11.35 16.96 3.06
CA ALA A 61 -12.40 16.19 2.41
C ALA A 61 -12.74 16.67 0.97
N GLU A 62 -12.67 17.98 0.72
CA GLU A 62 -12.92 18.60 -0.59
C GLU A 62 -11.72 18.48 -1.54
N ARG A 63 -10.50 18.43 -0.99
CA ARG A 63 -9.23 18.28 -1.73
C ARG A 63 -8.41 17.19 -1.05
N PRO A 64 -8.76 15.92 -1.32
CA PRO A 64 -8.27 14.79 -0.54
C PRO A 64 -6.78 14.54 -0.72
N PHE A 65 -6.19 14.98 -1.83
CA PHE A 65 -4.80 14.70 -2.15
C PHE A 65 -3.93 15.96 -2.01
N GLU A 66 -2.73 15.77 -1.48
CA GLU A 66 -1.65 16.76 -1.48
C GLU A 66 -1.17 16.98 -2.91
N LEU A 67 -0.90 15.92 -3.68
CA LEU A 67 -0.71 16.02 -5.12
C LEU A 67 -2.08 16.24 -5.77
N VAL A 68 -2.26 17.39 -6.41
CA VAL A 68 -3.50 17.68 -7.13
C VAL A 68 -3.62 16.69 -8.28
N LEU A 69 -4.63 15.83 -8.19
CA LEU A 69 -4.96 14.86 -9.22
C LEU A 69 -5.54 15.58 -10.45
N SER A 70 -4.65 16.11 -11.28
CA SER A 70 -5.01 16.86 -12.48
C SER A 70 -5.82 16.01 -13.45
N PRO A 71 -6.70 16.60 -14.28
CA PRO A 71 -7.48 15.84 -15.25
C PRO A 71 -6.63 14.91 -16.15
N PRO A 72 -5.47 15.34 -16.70
CA PRO A 72 -4.62 14.44 -17.48
C PRO A 72 -4.13 13.21 -16.72
N LEU A 73 -3.78 13.38 -15.44
CA LEU A 73 -3.33 12.27 -14.60
C LEU A 73 -4.50 11.33 -14.26
N ALA A 74 -5.66 11.88 -13.87
CA ALA A 74 -6.86 11.10 -13.59
C ALA A 74 -7.33 10.30 -14.82
N GLU A 75 -7.33 10.92 -16.00
CA GLU A 75 -7.69 10.27 -17.26
C GLU A 75 -6.71 9.17 -17.66
N LEU A 76 -5.41 9.34 -17.36
CA LEU A 76 -4.41 8.30 -17.58
C LEU A 76 -4.66 7.09 -16.69
N LEU A 77 -4.85 7.29 -15.38
CA LEU A 77 -5.13 6.20 -14.43
C LEU A 77 -6.44 5.50 -14.76
N ALA A 78 -7.45 6.26 -15.19
CA ALA A 78 -8.69 5.71 -15.73
C ALA A 78 -8.42 4.81 -16.94
N ARG A 79 -7.61 5.23 -17.92
CA ARG A 79 -7.25 4.37 -19.06
C ARG A 79 -6.51 3.11 -18.65
N TRP A 80 -5.53 3.20 -17.75
CA TRP A 80 -4.85 2.03 -17.20
C TRP A 80 -5.83 1.06 -16.56
N SER A 81 -6.87 1.59 -15.91
CA SER A 81 -7.87 0.75 -15.25
C SER A 81 -8.75 -0.10 -16.18
N THR A 82 -8.62 0.08 -17.50
CA THR A 82 -9.26 -0.80 -18.49
C THR A 82 -8.60 -2.18 -18.59
N GLY A 83 -7.32 -2.29 -18.19
CA GLY A 83 -6.58 -3.55 -18.10
C GLY A 83 -6.72 -4.27 -16.76
N GLY A 84 -7.12 -3.57 -15.70
CA GLY A 84 -7.32 -4.11 -14.35
C GLY A 84 -7.61 -3.01 -13.33
N PRO A 85 -7.97 -3.32 -12.07
CA PRO A 85 -8.19 -2.31 -11.04
C PRO A 85 -6.94 -1.47 -10.77
N VAL A 86 -7.09 -0.16 -10.61
CA VAL A 86 -5.99 0.77 -10.30
C VAL A 86 -6.39 1.67 -9.13
N ALA A 87 -5.51 1.83 -8.13
CA ALA A 87 -5.72 2.77 -7.04
C ALA A 87 -4.62 3.82 -7.00
N TYR A 88 -4.99 5.05 -6.64
CA TYR A 88 -4.06 6.09 -6.21
C TYR A 88 -4.22 6.30 -4.71
N LEU A 89 -3.10 6.28 -3.98
CA LEU A 89 -3.04 6.31 -2.54
C LEU A 89 -2.11 7.44 -2.07
N GLU A 90 -2.54 8.17 -1.05
CA GLU A 90 -1.69 9.05 -0.27
C GLU A 90 -1.85 8.80 1.22
N ALA A 91 -0.76 8.91 1.97
CA ALA A 91 -0.78 8.87 3.41
C ALA A 91 0.29 9.75 4.00
N GLU A 92 -0.03 10.44 5.09
CA GLU A 92 0.94 11.10 5.93
C GLU A 92 0.65 10.73 7.40
N PHE A 93 1.67 10.39 8.18
CA PHE A 93 1.54 10.19 9.63
C PHE A 93 2.68 10.90 10.34
N THR A 94 2.47 12.16 10.73
CA THR A 94 3.49 12.98 11.40
C THR A 94 3.02 13.38 12.81
N GLY A 95 3.78 13.01 13.84
CA GLY A 95 3.55 13.52 15.21
C GLY A 95 2.23 13.09 15.87
N GLY A 96 1.59 12.02 15.39
CA GLY A 96 0.32 11.51 15.92
C GLY A 96 -0.94 12.07 15.25
N LEU A 97 -0.78 12.99 14.29
CA LEU A 97 -1.81 13.39 13.34
C LEU A 97 -1.43 12.80 11.98
N GLY A 98 -2.38 12.16 11.33
CA GLY A 98 -2.14 11.58 10.02
C GLY A 98 -3.41 11.55 9.21
N HIS A 99 -3.24 11.58 7.89
CA HIS A 99 -4.35 11.46 6.97
C HIS A 99 -4.07 10.36 5.97
N GLN A 100 -5.13 9.78 5.45
CA GLN A 100 -5.10 8.85 4.33
C GLN A 100 -6.09 9.29 3.29
N SER A 101 -5.68 9.14 2.04
CA SER A 101 -6.51 9.44 0.89
C SER A 101 -6.38 8.36 -0.15
N ALA A 102 -7.50 8.03 -0.79
CA ALA A 102 -7.50 7.01 -1.82
C ALA A 102 -8.63 7.20 -2.83
N VAL A 103 -8.37 6.77 -4.05
CA VAL A 103 -9.34 6.69 -5.14
C VAL A 103 -9.04 5.44 -5.96
N VAL A 104 -10.09 4.77 -6.45
CA VAL A 104 -9.98 3.51 -7.19
C VAL A 104 -10.74 3.62 -8.51
N TRP A 105 -10.06 3.26 -9.59
CA TRP A 105 -10.64 3.12 -10.91
C TRP A 105 -10.82 1.66 -11.29
N LEU A 106 -11.89 1.38 -12.02
CA LEU A 106 -12.18 0.08 -12.59
C LEU A 106 -12.85 0.27 -13.95
N GLY A 107 -12.28 -0.34 -14.99
CA GLY A 107 -12.89 -0.36 -16.32
C GLY A 107 -12.97 0.99 -17.01
N GLY A 108 -12.13 1.95 -16.65
CA GLY A 108 -12.16 3.31 -17.22
C GLY A 108 -12.84 4.36 -16.36
N ASP A 109 -13.52 3.96 -15.28
CA ASP A 109 -14.32 4.88 -14.45
C ASP A 109 -13.87 4.86 -12.98
N VAL A 110 -14.12 5.95 -12.26
CA VAL A 110 -13.95 5.99 -10.80
C VAL A 110 -15.00 5.07 -10.17
N SER A 111 -14.54 3.94 -9.64
CA SER A 111 -15.40 2.95 -8.97
C SER A 111 -15.65 3.31 -7.51
N TRP A 112 -14.69 3.99 -6.87
CA TRP A 112 -14.79 4.40 -5.48
C TRP A 112 -13.84 5.56 -5.17
N GLY A 113 -14.32 6.50 -4.36
CA GLY A 113 -13.57 7.68 -3.95
C GLY A 113 -13.81 8.89 -4.85
N PRO A 114 -12.98 9.94 -4.70
CA PRO A 114 -11.89 10.01 -3.73
C PRO A 114 -12.40 10.05 -2.28
N ARG A 115 -11.65 9.41 -1.37
CA ARG A 115 -11.91 9.41 0.07
C ARG A 115 -10.72 9.98 0.81
N TYR A 116 -11.01 10.65 1.92
CA TYR A 116 -10.06 11.25 2.84
C TYR A 116 -10.50 10.94 4.26
N ASP A 117 -9.55 10.59 5.12
CA ASP A 117 -9.75 10.45 6.55
C ASP A 117 -8.51 10.92 7.29
N ASN A 118 -8.68 11.86 8.22
CA ASN A 118 -7.65 12.37 9.12
C ASN A 118 -7.96 12.13 10.60
N ALA A 119 -9.14 11.59 10.90
CA ALA A 119 -9.53 11.22 12.26
C ALA A 119 -8.99 9.83 12.59
N LEU A 120 -9.05 8.92 11.60
CA LEU A 120 -8.53 7.55 11.70
C LEU A 120 -9.00 6.83 12.98
N ASP A 121 -10.22 7.15 13.42
CA ASP A 121 -10.87 6.65 14.64
C ASP A 121 -11.71 5.40 14.39
N ARG A 122 -11.94 5.08 13.12
CA ARG A 122 -12.64 3.88 12.65
C ARG A 122 -11.75 2.64 12.69
N PRO A 123 -12.33 1.44 12.63
CA PRO A 123 -11.56 0.22 12.42
C PRO A 123 -10.61 0.36 11.23
N ARG A 124 -9.37 -0.13 11.35
CA ARG A 124 -8.35 0.00 10.29
C ARG A 124 -8.81 -0.53 8.93
N ALA A 125 -9.63 -1.58 8.91
CA ALA A 125 -10.20 -2.13 7.69
C ALA A 125 -11.04 -1.11 6.90
N GLU A 126 -11.60 -0.10 7.57
CA GLU A 126 -12.42 0.95 6.96
C GLU A 126 -11.60 2.18 6.56
N TRP A 127 -10.31 2.22 6.87
CA TRP A 127 -9.46 3.34 6.47
C TRP A 127 -9.34 3.42 4.95
N PRO A 128 -9.16 4.63 4.38
CA PRO A 128 -9.18 4.84 2.93
C PRO A 128 -8.26 3.89 2.16
N ILE A 129 -7.02 3.69 2.62
CA ILE A 129 -6.07 2.80 1.93
C ILE A 129 -6.53 1.34 2.01
N ASN A 130 -6.87 0.83 3.18
CA ASN A 130 -7.30 -0.57 3.34
C ASN A 130 -8.57 -0.89 2.55
N THR A 131 -9.51 0.06 2.50
CA THR A 131 -10.72 -0.07 1.67
C THR A 131 -10.36 -0.08 0.18
N ALA A 132 -9.43 0.77 -0.27
CA ALA A 132 -8.97 0.79 -1.65
C ALA A 132 -8.28 -0.52 -2.05
N LEU A 133 -7.39 -1.05 -1.21
CA LEU A 133 -6.69 -2.32 -1.44
C LEU A 133 -7.67 -3.50 -1.54
N THR A 134 -8.67 -3.55 -0.65
CA THR A 134 -9.71 -4.58 -0.71
C THR A 134 -10.49 -4.50 -2.03
N ARG A 135 -10.71 -3.29 -2.56
CA ARG A 135 -11.36 -3.08 -3.86
C ARG A 135 -10.49 -3.41 -5.06
N LEU A 136 -9.16 -3.36 -4.92
CA LEU A 136 -8.23 -3.89 -5.92
C LEU A 136 -8.25 -5.43 -5.99
N GLY A 137 -8.81 -6.08 -4.96
CA GLY A 137 -8.82 -7.54 -4.85
C GLY A 137 -7.75 -8.10 -3.92
N VAL A 138 -7.09 -7.25 -3.12
CA VAL A 138 -6.17 -7.73 -2.08
C VAL A 138 -6.93 -8.58 -1.08
N GLU A 139 -6.47 -9.80 -0.86
CA GLU A 139 -7.05 -10.71 0.12
C GLU A 139 -6.49 -10.38 1.50
N PRO A 140 -7.33 -9.96 2.47
CA PRO A 140 -6.86 -9.71 3.83
C PRO A 140 -6.51 -11.02 4.54
N GLY A 141 -5.41 -11.02 5.28
CA GLY A 141 -5.10 -12.12 6.21
C GLY A 141 -6.10 -12.19 7.37
N ALA A 142 -6.20 -13.35 8.03
CA ALA A 142 -7.14 -13.55 9.13
C ALA A 142 -6.94 -12.60 10.32
N TRP A 143 -5.72 -12.06 10.49
CA TRP A 143 -5.32 -11.21 11.61
C TRP A 143 -4.52 -9.98 11.19
N ILE A 144 -4.35 -9.76 9.89
CA ILE A 144 -3.47 -8.74 9.32
C ILE A 144 -4.30 -7.90 8.35
N ASP A 145 -4.21 -6.56 8.48
CA ASP A 145 -4.92 -5.65 7.59
C ASP A 145 -4.29 -5.63 6.17
N PRO A 146 -5.05 -5.26 5.12
CA PRO A 146 -4.55 -5.25 3.75
C PRO A 146 -3.25 -4.47 3.54
N PHE A 147 -3.06 -3.35 4.26
CA PHE A 147 -1.85 -2.55 4.20
C PHE A 147 -0.62 -3.35 4.65
N ALA A 148 -0.71 -4.01 5.80
CA ALA A 148 0.36 -4.85 6.30
C ALA A 148 0.55 -6.11 5.44
N GLU A 149 -0.54 -6.74 5.00
CA GLU A 149 -0.54 -7.95 4.17
C GLU A 149 0.15 -7.74 2.82
N LEU A 150 -0.05 -6.56 2.22
CA LEU A 150 0.56 -6.21 0.94
C LEU A 150 2.03 -5.78 1.08
N GLY A 151 2.51 -5.56 2.31
CA GLY A 151 3.88 -5.12 2.58
C GLY A 151 4.08 -3.61 2.50
N LEU A 152 3.02 -2.80 2.58
CA LEU A 152 3.16 -1.33 2.51
C LEU A 152 3.88 -0.70 3.73
N HIS A 153 4.17 -1.51 4.74
CA HIS A 153 4.89 -1.15 5.96
C HIS A 153 6.42 -1.30 5.87
N LEU A 154 6.95 -1.83 4.75
CA LEU A 154 8.39 -2.07 4.59
C LEU A 154 9.20 -0.78 4.48
N GLU A 155 8.70 0.16 3.69
CA GLU A 155 9.30 1.48 3.52
C GLU A 155 8.38 2.54 4.11
N ARG A 156 9.01 3.61 4.60
CA ARG A 156 8.31 4.65 5.36
C ARG A 156 7.92 5.85 4.52
N ASP A 157 8.58 6.03 3.38
CA ASP A 157 8.34 7.16 2.51
C ASP A 157 8.47 6.79 1.03
N THR A 158 7.95 7.68 0.16
CA THR A 158 8.02 7.54 -1.30
C THR A 158 9.47 7.36 -1.79
N ASP A 159 10.45 8.02 -1.18
CA ASP A 159 11.87 7.88 -1.53
C ASP A 159 12.43 6.48 -1.17
N GLY A 160 12.01 5.92 -0.04
CA GLY A 160 12.28 4.55 0.37
C GLY A 160 11.72 3.54 -0.64
N TRP A 161 10.48 3.74 -1.08
CA TRP A 161 9.87 2.89 -2.12
C TRP A 161 10.57 3.01 -3.49
N LEU A 162 11.05 4.19 -3.88
CA LEU A 162 11.89 4.36 -5.07
C LEU A 162 13.21 3.59 -4.92
N ALA A 163 13.86 3.67 -3.76
CA ALA A 163 15.08 2.92 -3.49
C ALA A 163 14.83 1.41 -3.52
N HIS A 164 13.71 0.96 -2.96
CA HIS A 164 13.28 -0.44 -2.96
C HIS A 164 13.08 -0.96 -4.38
N GLY A 165 12.29 -0.26 -5.22
CA GLY A 165 12.07 -0.67 -6.60
C GLY A 165 13.36 -0.66 -7.45
N ARG A 166 14.25 0.32 -7.25
CA ARG A 166 15.56 0.39 -7.93
C ARG A 166 16.50 -0.75 -7.56
N ARG A 167 16.35 -1.36 -6.38
CA ARG A 167 17.12 -2.55 -5.99
C ARG A 167 16.69 -3.80 -6.76
N GLY A 168 15.54 -3.77 -7.45
CA GLY A 168 15.07 -4.87 -8.29
C GLY A 168 14.76 -6.13 -7.50
N LEU A 169 14.33 -5.99 -6.24
CA LEU A 169 14.06 -7.10 -5.33
C LEU A 169 12.92 -7.96 -5.90
N SER A 170 13.27 -9.15 -6.39
CA SER A 170 12.37 -10.21 -6.87
C SER A 170 11.64 -10.87 -5.70
N ALA A 171 10.72 -11.80 -6.01
CA ALA A 171 10.06 -12.70 -5.06
C ALA A 171 11.01 -13.31 -4.01
N ASP A 172 12.29 -13.52 -4.34
CA ASP A 172 13.30 -14.09 -3.44
C ASP A 172 13.57 -13.22 -2.18
N TYR A 173 13.41 -11.89 -2.28
CA TYR A 173 13.47 -11.01 -1.10
C TYR A 173 12.25 -11.15 -0.20
N TRP A 174 11.09 -11.49 -0.76
CA TRP A 174 9.87 -11.71 0.00
C TRP A 174 9.92 -13.02 0.78
N ASP A 175 10.59 -14.05 0.25
CA ASP A 175 10.86 -15.30 0.97
C ASP A 175 11.80 -15.05 2.16
N GLU A 176 12.92 -14.32 1.96
CA GLU A 176 13.83 -13.96 3.05
C GLU A 176 13.17 -13.09 4.14
N LEU A 177 12.28 -12.16 3.73
CA LEU A 177 11.57 -11.30 4.66
C LEU A 177 10.44 -12.03 5.40
N ALA A 178 9.74 -12.95 4.72
CA ALA A 178 8.73 -13.82 5.35
C ALA A 178 9.37 -14.73 6.40
N ASP A 179 10.54 -15.32 6.09
CA ASP A 179 11.34 -16.10 7.03
C ASP A 179 11.75 -15.25 8.24
N GLU A 180 12.22 -14.02 8.03
CA GLU A 180 12.55 -13.09 9.11
C GLU A 180 11.34 -12.72 9.99
N TRP A 181 10.14 -12.63 9.41
CA TRP A 181 8.91 -12.28 10.11
C TRP A 181 8.37 -13.47 10.93
N GLU A 182 8.38 -14.68 10.37
CA GLU A 182 8.07 -15.92 11.08
C GLU A 182 9.05 -16.17 12.23
N LEU A 183 10.34 -15.91 12.03
CA LEU A 183 11.37 -16.00 13.08
C LEU A 183 11.13 -15.00 14.23
N ARG A 184 10.66 -13.78 13.93
CA ARG A 184 10.31 -12.78 14.96
C ARG A 184 9.01 -13.12 15.70
N GLN A 185 8.02 -13.71 15.04
CA GLN A 185 6.77 -14.15 15.70
C GLN A 185 6.93 -15.45 16.49
N SER A 186 7.89 -16.30 16.13
CA SER A 186 8.14 -17.60 16.77
C SER A 186 9.06 -17.55 18.00
N GLY A 187 9.48 -16.34 18.45
CA GLY A 187 10.18 -16.14 19.72
C GLY A 187 9.28 -16.40 20.94
N PRO A 188 9.76 -17.08 22.00
CA PRO A 188 8.93 -17.98 22.79
C PRO A 188 8.06 -17.23 23.81
N HIS A 189 6.74 -17.36 23.70
CA HIS A 189 5.86 -17.82 24.78
C HIS A 189 4.39 -17.77 24.37
N GLN A 190 3.84 -18.93 24.03
CA GLN A 190 2.56 -19.42 24.57
C GLN A 190 2.37 -20.88 24.13
N GLN A 191 3.00 -21.80 24.86
CA GLN A 191 2.47 -23.16 24.91
C GLN A 191 1.37 -23.17 25.98
N PRO A 192 0.13 -23.58 25.65
CA PRO A 192 -0.85 -23.86 26.69
C PRO A 192 -0.36 -25.09 27.48
N LEU A 193 -0.31 -24.96 28.81
CA LEU A 193 0.02 -26.03 29.74
C LEU A 193 -0.88 -27.25 29.46
N GLY A 194 -0.31 -28.28 28.85
CA GLY A 194 -0.95 -29.59 28.74
C GLY A 194 -1.12 -30.21 30.14
N PRO A 195 -2.21 -30.96 30.38
CA PRO A 195 -2.46 -31.55 31.69
C PRO A 195 -1.39 -32.59 32.02
N GLY A 196 -0.72 -32.42 33.17
CA GLY A 196 0.36 -33.29 33.64
C GLY A 196 -0.10 -34.74 33.91
N PRO A 197 0.85 -35.70 33.95
CA PRO A 197 0.53 -37.12 33.97
C PRO A 197 0.00 -37.57 35.33
N VAL A 198 -0.98 -38.48 35.28
CA VAL A 198 -1.61 -39.15 36.41
C VAL A 198 -0.56 -40.03 37.10
N GLY A 199 -0.15 -39.62 38.30
CA GLY A 199 0.78 -40.37 39.16
C GLY A 199 0.08 -41.49 39.90
N ASP A 200 0.73 -42.65 39.86
CA ASP A 200 0.37 -43.94 40.45
C ASP A 200 0.18 -43.85 41.98
N TRP A 201 -0.96 -44.33 42.49
CA TRP A 201 -1.23 -44.45 43.92
C TRP A 201 -0.84 -45.85 44.41
N GLY A 202 0.26 -45.97 45.14
CA GLY A 202 0.72 -47.21 45.76
C GLY A 202 1.16 -47.02 47.22
N ASN A 203 0.29 -47.48 48.12
CA ASN A 203 0.39 -47.63 49.58
C ASN A 203 1.78 -47.77 50.24
N ALA A 204 1.93 -47.09 51.39
CA ALA A 204 2.54 -47.62 52.60
C ALA A 204 1.80 -47.06 53.83
#